data_AF-W6FSX2-F1
#
_entry.id   AF-W6FSX2-F1
#
_cell.length_a   1.000
_cell.length_b   1.000
_cell.length_c   1.000
_cell.angle_alpha   90.00
_cell.angle_beta   90.00
_cell.angle_gamma   90.00
#
_symmetry.space_group_name_H-M   'P 1'
#
loop_
_entity.id
_entity.type
_entity.pdbx_description
1 polymer ?
#
loop_
_entity_poly.entity_id
_entity_poly.type
_entity_poly.pdbx_seq_one_letter_code
_entity_poly.pdbx_strand_id
1 'polypeptide(L)'
;GFSDPGLLERFRGNKITGSILLHLNESDLESLGISTLGDRKKLHNYIQQLKEIHVDAMKVINDPIHGHIELHPLLIRIIDTPQFQRLRYIKQLGGSYYIFPGASHNRFEHSLGVGYLAGCLVRALREKQPELQISERDVLCVQIAGL
;
A
#
# COMPACT_ATOMS: atom_id res chain seq x y z
N GLY A 1 26.59 6.99 -13.46
CA GLY A 1 26.28 7.35 -14.86
C GLY A 1 25.61 8.70 -15.00
N PHE A 2 25.81 9.62 -14.04
CA PHE A 2 25.41 11.02 -14.14
C PHE A 2 26.69 11.85 -14.18
N SER A 3 26.69 12.87 -15.03
CA SER A 3 27.88 13.68 -15.31
C SER A 3 28.09 14.81 -14.31
N ASP A 4 27.13 15.05 -13.41
CA ASP A 4 27.18 16.09 -12.40
C ASP A 4 27.81 15.59 -11.08
N PRO A 5 29.06 15.98 -10.75
CA PRO A 5 29.71 15.61 -9.50
C PRO A 5 29.04 16.24 -8.27
N GLY A 6 28.33 17.36 -8.42
CA GLY A 6 27.63 18.05 -7.32
C GLY A 6 26.26 17.42 -6.99
N LEU A 7 25.79 16.45 -7.76
CA LEU A 7 24.47 15.84 -7.57
C LEU A 7 24.34 15.19 -6.17
N LEU A 8 25.35 14.42 -5.75
CA LEU A 8 25.33 13.73 -4.46
C LEU A 8 25.36 14.70 -3.28
N GLU A 9 26.11 15.81 -3.39
CA GLU A 9 26.15 16.85 -2.35
C GLU A 9 24.81 17.54 -2.20
N ARG A 10 24.10 17.82 -3.31
CA ARG A 10 22.77 18.43 -3.27
C ARG A 10 21.73 17.51 -2.64
N PHE A 11 21.77 16.21 -2.95
CA PHE A 11 20.87 15.23 -2.33
C PHE A 11 21.14 15.11 -0.83
N ARG A 12 22.42 15.09 -0.43
CA ARG A 12 22.82 15.05 0.98
C ARG A 12 22.44 16.34 1.72
N GLY A 13 22.69 17.51 1.12
CA GLY A 13 22.36 18.82 1.68
C GLY A 13 20.86 19.03 1.90
N ASN A 14 20.03 18.48 0.99
CA ASN A 14 18.57 18.52 1.10
C ASN A 14 17.98 17.33 1.88
N LYS A 15 18.81 16.47 2.50
CA LYS A 15 18.39 15.30 3.28
C LYS A 15 17.43 14.37 2.53
N ILE A 16 17.62 14.20 1.22
CA ILE A 16 16.80 13.31 0.40
C ILE A 16 17.13 11.86 0.77
N THR A 17 16.21 11.21 1.47
CA THR A 17 16.29 9.79 1.84
C THR A 17 15.67 8.92 0.75
N GLY A 18 15.88 7.59 0.82
CA GLY A 18 15.33 6.65 -0.17
C GLY A 18 13.80 6.71 -0.30
N SER A 19 13.07 7.00 0.77
CA SER A 19 11.62 7.19 0.71
C SER A 19 11.23 8.49 -0.01
N ILE A 20 11.96 9.58 0.22
CA ILE A 20 11.71 10.88 -0.44
C ILE A 20 12.09 10.81 -1.93
N LEU A 21 13.17 10.10 -2.26
CA LEU A 21 13.65 9.90 -3.63
C LEU A 21 12.54 9.35 -4.53
N LEU A 22 11.73 8.42 -4.01
CA LEU A 22 10.62 7.78 -4.71
C LEU A 22 9.42 8.70 -4.90
N HIS A 23 9.44 9.94 -4.41
CA HIS A 23 8.35 10.89 -4.61
C HIS A 23 8.76 12.14 -5.37
N LEU A 24 10.03 12.22 -5.82
CA LEU A 24 10.52 13.36 -6.58
C LEU A 24 9.94 13.37 -8.00
N ASN A 25 9.49 14.56 -8.41
CA ASN A 25 8.99 14.88 -9.73
C ASN A 25 10.03 15.71 -10.49
N GLU A 26 9.83 15.93 -11.79
CA GLU A 26 10.78 16.69 -12.63
C GLU A 26 10.99 18.13 -12.12
N SER A 27 9.95 18.76 -11.57
CA SER A 27 10.00 20.08 -10.94
C SER A 27 10.88 20.09 -9.67
N ASP A 28 10.82 19.02 -8.88
CA ASP A 28 11.64 18.90 -7.66
C ASP A 28 13.12 18.75 -8.02
N LEU A 29 13.41 17.99 -9.07
CA LEU A 29 14.76 17.83 -9.62
C LEU A 29 15.34 19.14 -10.17
N GLU A 30 14.49 19.98 -10.77
CA GLU A 30 14.87 21.33 -11.19
C GLU A 30 15.18 22.24 -9.99
N SER A 31 14.36 22.19 -8.94
CA SER A 31 14.57 22.97 -7.71
C SER A 31 15.86 22.57 -6.96
N LEU A 32 16.32 21.32 -7.13
CA LEU A 32 17.61 20.82 -6.63
C LEU A 32 18.80 21.35 -7.44
N GLY A 33 18.57 22.09 -8.53
CA GLY A 33 19.59 22.71 -9.36
C GLY A 33 20.16 21.81 -10.44
N ILE A 34 19.49 20.71 -10.81
CA ILE A 34 19.89 19.86 -11.93
C ILE A 34 19.50 20.57 -13.24
N SER A 35 20.44 21.33 -13.81
CA SER A 35 20.18 22.24 -14.93
C SER A 35 19.97 21.53 -16.27
N THR A 36 20.63 20.40 -16.49
CA THR A 36 20.57 19.63 -17.74
C THR A 36 19.28 18.81 -17.84
N LEU A 37 18.47 19.09 -18.86
CA LEU A 37 17.24 18.34 -19.14
C LEU A 37 17.50 16.83 -19.34
N GLY A 38 18.64 16.49 -19.96
CA GLY A 38 19.04 15.09 -20.18
C GLY A 38 19.26 14.33 -18.87
N ASP A 39 19.92 14.94 -17.89
CA ASP A 39 20.15 14.30 -16.58
C ASP A 39 18.87 14.25 -15.75
N ARG A 40 18.02 15.29 -15.80
CA ARG A 40 16.69 15.27 -15.16
C ARG A 40 15.83 14.11 -15.67
N LYS A 41 15.70 13.96 -16.99
CA LYS A 41 14.94 12.86 -17.59
C LYS A 41 15.55 11.49 -17.28
N LYS A 42 16.87 11.37 -17.31
CA LYS A 42 17.57 10.14 -16.98
C LYS A 42 17.34 9.73 -15.52
N LEU A 43 17.48 10.68 -14.60
CA LEU A 43 17.26 10.46 -13.17
C LEU A 43 15.79 10.15 -12.88
N HIS A 44 14.86 10.88 -13.50
CA HIS A 44 13.43 10.58 -13.42
C HIS A 44 13.14 9.15 -13.88
N ASN A 45 13.75 8.70 -14.98
CA ASN A 45 13.56 7.34 -15.48
C ASN A 45 14.12 6.28 -14.51
N TYR A 46 15.29 6.51 -13.91
CA TYR A 46 15.81 5.63 -12.85
C TYR A 46 14.93 5.64 -11.59
N ILE A 47 14.41 6.80 -11.19
CA ILE A 47 13.47 6.90 -10.07
C ILE A 47 12.17 6.16 -10.40
N GLN A 48 11.69 6.21 -11.65
CA GLN A 48 10.53 5.42 -12.08
C GLN A 48 10.81 3.91 -12.07
N GLN A 49 11.98 3.47 -12.54
CA GLN A 49 12.39 2.06 -12.41
C GLN A 49 12.53 1.64 -10.95
N LEU A 50 13.08 2.50 -10.09
CA LEU A 50 13.16 2.25 -8.65
C LEU A 50 11.77 2.27 -8.01
N LYS A 51 10.85 3.11 -8.47
CA LYS A 51 9.45 3.06 -8.08
C LYS A 51 8.85 1.73 -8.51
N GLU A 52 9.08 1.22 -9.71
CA GLU A 52 8.57 -0.11 -10.09
C GLU A 52 9.13 -1.23 -9.20
N ILE A 53 10.38 -1.10 -8.75
CA ILE A 53 11.03 -2.04 -7.80
C ILE A 53 10.53 -1.85 -6.35
N HIS A 54 10.18 -0.62 -5.96
CA HIS A 54 9.84 -0.22 -4.59
C HIS A 54 8.37 0.17 -4.42
N VAL A 55 7.55 0.04 -5.46
CA VAL A 55 6.09 0.00 -5.33
C VAL A 55 5.93 -1.13 -4.35
N ASP A 56 5.51 -0.78 -3.14
CA ASP A 56 5.01 -1.78 -2.21
C ASP A 56 3.96 -2.53 -3.03
N ALA A 57 4.34 -3.71 -3.51
CA ALA A 57 3.50 -4.45 -4.43
C ALA A 57 2.24 -4.83 -3.65
N MET A 58 1.13 -4.97 -4.36
CA MET A 58 -0.06 -5.56 -3.77
C MET A 58 0.36 -6.86 -3.08
N LYS A 59 0.15 -6.96 -1.77
CA LYS A 59 0.53 -8.15 -1.02
C LYS A 59 -0.60 -9.15 -1.15
N VAL A 60 -0.26 -10.36 -1.55
CA VAL A 60 -1.23 -11.45 -1.64
C VAL A 60 -1.22 -12.24 -0.34
N ILE A 61 -2.40 -12.40 0.26
CA ILE A 61 -2.63 -13.30 1.39
C ILE A 61 -3.50 -14.46 0.89
N ASN A 62 -3.14 -15.69 1.28
CA ASN A 62 -3.96 -16.86 1.00
C ASN A 62 -4.95 -17.07 2.15
N ASP A 63 -6.23 -17.03 1.83
CA ASP A 63 -7.35 -17.21 2.74
C ASP A 63 -8.19 -18.43 2.33
N PRO A 64 -8.53 -19.34 3.25
CA PRO A 64 -9.28 -20.56 2.90
C PRO A 64 -10.74 -20.31 2.49
N ILE A 65 -11.30 -19.12 2.78
CA ILE A 65 -12.69 -18.77 2.44
C ILE A 65 -12.74 -18.01 1.10
N HIS A 66 -11.78 -17.12 0.87
CA HIS A 66 -11.78 -16.20 -0.28
C HIS A 66 -10.69 -16.49 -1.32
N GLY A 67 -9.80 -17.45 -1.08
CA GLY A 67 -8.67 -17.73 -1.95
C GLY A 67 -7.58 -16.67 -1.83
N HIS A 68 -7.12 -16.12 -2.95
CA HIS A 68 -6.09 -15.09 -2.95
C HIS A 68 -6.71 -13.70 -2.72
N ILE A 69 -6.31 -13.05 -1.62
CA ILE A 69 -6.69 -11.69 -1.28
C ILE A 69 -5.52 -10.75 -1.60
N GLU A 70 -5.75 -9.79 -2.50
CA GLU A 70 -4.78 -8.73 -2.80
C GLU A 70 -5.01 -7.50 -1.92
N LEU A 71 -3.94 -7.04 -1.26
CA LEU A 71 -3.99 -5.92 -0.34
C LEU A 71 -3.09 -4.78 -0.76
N HIS A 72 -3.67 -3.58 -0.80
CA HIS A 72 -2.93 -2.34 -1.02
C HIS A 72 -1.91 -2.11 0.10
N PRO A 73 -0.72 -1.55 -0.19
CA PRO A 73 0.33 -1.30 0.80
C PRO A 73 -0.11 -0.56 2.04
N LEU A 74 -0.99 0.43 1.88
CA LEU A 74 -1.56 1.18 2.99
C LEU A 74 -2.32 0.27 3.97
N LEU A 75 -3.06 -0.71 3.45
CA LEU A 75 -3.76 -1.72 4.27
C LEU A 75 -2.73 -2.57 5.03
N ILE A 76 -1.65 -2.99 4.35
CA ILE A 76 -0.56 -3.74 5.00
C ILE A 76 0.08 -2.93 6.14
N ARG A 77 0.30 -1.63 5.93
CA ARG A 77 0.83 -0.75 6.98
C ARG A 77 -0.10 -0.64 8.20
N ILE A 78 -1.41 -0.74 8.02
CA ILE A 78 -2.38 -0.80 9.13
C ILE A 78 -2.35 -2.19 9.79
N ILE A 79 -2.36 -3.24 8.98
CA ILE A 79 -2.36 -4.64 9.43
C ILE A 79 -1.10 -4.96 10.24
N ASP A 80 0.06 -4.45 9.85
CA ASP A 80 1.36 -4.70 10.50
C ASP A 80 1.61 -3.78 11.71
N THR A 81 0.54 -3.36 12.41
CA THR A 81 0.60 -2.60 13.66
C THR A 81 0.27 -3.49 14.87
N PRO A 82 0.79 -3.22 16.07
CA PRO A 82 0.41 -3.95 17.28
C PRO A 82 -1.10 -3.93 17.55
N GLN A 83 -1.77 -2.82 17.20
CA GLN A 83 -3.21 -2.63 17.39
C GLN A 83 -4.02 -3.64 16.56
N PHE A 84 -3.63 -3.86 15.31
CA PHE A 84 -4.29 -4.82 14.44
C PHE A 84 -3.83 -6.26 14.70
N GLN A 85 -2.52 -6.48 14.91
CA GLN A 85 -1.98 -7.81 15.22
C GLN A 85 -2.55 -8.40 16.52
N ARG A 86 -3.02 -7.57 17.46
CA ARG A 86 -3.77 -8.02 18.66
C ARG A 86 -4.96 -8.92 18.31
N LEU A 87 -5.61 -8.71 17.16
CA LEU A 87 -6.77 -9.50 16.73
C LEU A 87 -6.44 -10.98 16.51
N ARG A 88 -5.16 -11.35 16.36
CA ARG A 88 -4.71 -12.75 16.27
C ARG A 88 -4.95 -13.54 17.56
N TYR A 89 -5.14 -12.84 18.68
CA TYR A 89 -5.25 -13.45 20.01
C TYR A 89 -6.68 -13.42 20.55
N ILE A 90 -7.66 -13.00 19.73
CA ILE A 90 -9.07 -12.91 20.13
C ILE A 90 -9.87 -13.90 19.29
N LYS A 91 -10.35 -14.97 19.93
CA LYS A 91 -11.20 -15.98 19.29
C LYS A 91 -12.47 -15.34 18.73
N GLN A 92 -12.81 -15.66 17.48
CA GLN A 92 -14.00 -15.12 16.84
C GLN A 92 -15.26 -15.47 17.62
N LEU A 93 -15.37 -16.74 18.04
CA LEU A 93 -16.51 -17.31 18.76
C LEU A 93 -16.26 -17.51 20.27
N GLY A 94 -15.18 -16.94 20.81
CA GLY A 94 -14.90 -16.99 22.25
C GLY A 94 -14.94 -18.40 22.85
N GLY A 95 -15.79 -18.60 23.85
CA GLY A 95 -15.94 -19.86 24.57
C GLY A 95 -16.46 -21.03 23.73
N SER A 96 -17.12 -20.76 22.60
CA SER A 96 -17.57 -21.82 21.68
C SER A 96 -16.42 -22.66 21.14
N TYR A 97 -15.19 -22.15 21.12
CA TYR A 97 -13.99 -22.92 20.78
C TYR A 97 -13.81 -24.18 21.65
N TYR A 98 -14.23 -24.15 22.92
CA TYR A 98 -14.13 -25.30 23.83
C TYR A 98 -15.18 -26.38 23.56
N ILE A 99 -16.22 -26.06 22.80
CA ILE A 99 -17.29 -27.00 22.41
C ILE A 99 -17.07 -27.46 20.96
N PHE A 100 -16.66 -26.54 20.09
CA PHE A 100 -16.46 -26.75 18.67
C PHE A 100 -14.98 -26.58 18.33
N PRO A 101 -14.20 -27.67 18.24
CA PRO A 101 -12.74 -27.57 18.01
C PRO A 101 -12.38 -26.93 16.66
N GLY A 102 -13.30 -26.97 15.68
CA GLY A 102 -13.16 -26.26 14.39
C GLY A 102 -13.32 -24.73 14.49
N ALA A 103 -13.89 -24.20 15.59
CA ALA A 103 -14.01 -22.77 15.84
C ALA A 103 -12.69 -22.14 16.35
N SER A 104 -11.57 -22.54 15.76
CA SER A 104 -10.23 -22.13 16.17
C SER A 104 -9.82 -20.75 15.64
N HIS A 105 -10.60 -20.19 14.71
CA HIS A 105 -10.36 -18.91 14.06
C HIS A 105 -10.49 -17.71 15.02
N ASN A 106 -9.73 -16.67 14.73
CA ASN A 106 -9.64 -15.42 15.46
C ASN A 106 -10.21 -14.25 14.63
N ARG A 107 -10.32 -13.09 15.27
CA ARG A 107 -10.82 -11.86 14.63
C ARG A 107 -9.92 -11.37 13.49
N PHE A 108 -8.63 -11.71 13.50
CA PHE A 108 -7.66 -11.22 12.52
C PHE A 108 -8.01 -11.61 11.07
N GLU A 109 -8.12 -12.91 10.78
CA GLU A 109 -8.43 -13.42 9.45
C GLU A 109 -9.83 -12.99 8.99
N HIS A 110 -10.79 -12.91 9.92
CA HIS A 110 -12.11 -12.39 9.62
C HIS A 110 -12.06 -10.92 9.17
N SER A 111 -11.29 -10.08 9.87
CA SER A 111 -11.16 -8.66 9.54
C SER A 111 -10.49 -8.46 8.18
N LEU A 112 -9.49 -9.28 7.83
CA LEU A 112 -8.94 -9.31 6.48
C LEU A 112 -10.00 -9.64 5.42
N GLY A 113 -10.84 -10.64 5.68
CA GLY A 113 -11.94 -11.01 4.79
C GLY A 113 -12.98 -9.90 4.62
N VAL A 114 -13.33 -9.18 5.69
CA VAL A 114 -14.27 -8.06 5.62
C VAL A 114 -13.68 -6.91 4.80
N GLY A 115 -12.42 -6.51 5.05
CA GLY A 115 -11.74 -5.49 4.24
C GLY A 115 -11.64 -5.87 2.75
N TYR A 116 -11.42 -7.16 2.45
CA TYR A 116 -11.43 -7.68 1.08
C TYR A 116 -12.82 -7.55 0.42
N LEU A 117 -13.86 -8.09 1.04
CA LEU A 117 -15.22 -8.05 0.51
C LEU A 117 -15.77 -6.63 0.37
N ALA A 118 -15.43 -5.74 1.30
CA ALA A 118 -15.75 -4.32 1.22
C ALA A 118 -15.14 -3.71 -0.05
N GLY A 119 -13.87 -4.02 -0.34
CA GLY A 119 -13.18 -3.64 -1.57
C GLY A 119 -13.82 -4.20 -2.84
N CYS A 120 -14.19 -5.48 -2.84
CA CYS A 120 -14.87 -6.10 -3.98
C CYS A 120 -16.20 -5.41 -4.30
N LEU A 121 -17.01 -5.14 -3.28
CA LEU A 121 -18.32 -4.51 -3.46
C LEU A 121 -18.19 -3.09 -4.01
N VAL A 122 -17.36 -2.25 -3.39
CA VAL A 122 -17.20 -0.84 -3.81
C VAL A 122 -16.61 -0.72 -5.22
N ARG A 123 -15.68 -1.61 -5.60
CA ARG A 123 -15.15 -1.67 -6.97
C ARG A 123 -16.23 -2.09 -7.98
N ALA A 124 -17.02 -3.10 -7.65
CA ALA A 124 -18.12 -3.53 -8.51
C ALA A 124 -19.16 -2.42 -8.73
N LEU A 125 -19.47 -1.64 -7.69
CA LEU A 125 -20.35 -0.47 -7.82
C LEU A 125 -19.73 0.62 -8.68
N ARG A 126 -18.44 0.92 -8.47
CA ARG A 126 -17.70 1.90 -9.30
C ARG A 126 -17.71 1.54 -10.78
N GLU A 127 -17.48 0.27 -11.10
CA GLU A 127 -17.43 -0.20 -12.49
C GLU A 127 -18.82 -0.21 -13.14
N LYS A 128 -19.85 -0.61 -12.39
CA LYS A 128 -21.23 -0.70 -12.91
C LYS A 128 -21.95 0.65 -12.98
N GLN A 129 -21.55 1.62 -12.17
CA GLN A 129 -22.17 2.94 -12.08
C GLN A 129 -21.11 4.05 -12.01
N PRO A 130 -20.41 4.34 -13.12
CA PRO A 130 -19.36 5.37 -13.16
C PRO A 130 -19.88 6.78 -12.78
N GLU A 131 -21.17 7.04 -12.97
CA GLU A 131 -21.83 8.30 -12.61
C GLU A 131 -21.78 8.61 -11.10
N LEU A 132 -21.57 7.59 -10.26
CA LEU A 132 -21.38 7.76 -8.81
C LEU A 132 -20.04 8.39 -8.45
N GLN A 133 -19.10 8.49 -9.40
CA GLN A 133 -17.79 9.12 -9.21
C GLN A 133 -16.99 8.57 -8.02
N ILE A 134 -17.10 7.26 -7.77
CA ILE A 134 -16.37 6.57 -6.70
C ILE A 134 -14.87 6.57 -7.04
N SER A 135 -14.07 7.28 -6.25
CA SER A 135 -12.63 7.42 -6.46
C SER A 135 -11.84 6.26 -5.83
N GLU A 136 -10.56 6.10 -6.21
CA GLU A 136 -9.66 5.14 -5.53
C GLU A 136 -9.50 5.45 -4.03
N ARG A 137 -9.60 6.74 -3.65
CA ARG A 137 -9.59 7.14 -2.24
C ARG A 137 -10.80 6.57 -1.50
N ASP A 138 -11.99 6.61 -2.10
CA ASP A 138 -13.20 6.06 -1.49
C ASP A 138 -13.10 4.54 -1.33
N VAL A 139 -12.57 3.86 -2.35
CA VAL A 139 -12.30 2.41 -2.29
C VAL A 139 -11.39 2.07 -1.12
N LEU A 140 -10.25 2.77 -0.99
CA LEU A 140 -9.33 2.54 0.12
C LEU A 140 -9.95 2.85 1.48
N CYS A 141 -10.71 3.94 1.61
CA CYS A 141 -11.40 4.27 2.85
C CYS A 141 -12.42 3.18 3.24
N VAL A 142 -13.17 2.64 2.28
CA VAL A 142 -14.11 1.53 2.51
C VAL A 142 -13.38 0.24 2.92
N GLN A 143 -12.25 -0.08 2.27
CA GLN A 143 -11.42 -1.23 2.67
C GLN A 143 -10.85 -1.05 4.08
N ILE A 144 -10.37 0.14 4.43
CA ILE A 144 -9.88 0.45 5.78
C ILE A 144 -11.01 0.36 6.82
N ALA A 145 -12.22 0.79 6.48
CA ALA A 145 -13.37 0.66 7.38
C ALA A 145 -13.81 -0.80 7.58
N GLY A 146 -13.54 -1.67 6.60
CA GLY A 146 -13.80 -3.10 6.70
C GLY A 146 -12.72 -3.88 7.48
N LEU A 147 -11.50 -3.37 7.54
CA LEU A 147 -10.41 -3.92 8.38
C LEU A 147 -10.66 -3.61 9.86
#